data_AF-X1JPY4-F1
#
_entry.id   AF-X1JPY4-F1
#
_cell.length_a   1.000
_cell.length_b   1.000
_cell.length_c   1.000
_cell.angle_alpha   90.00
_cell.angle_beta   90.00
_cell.angle_gamma   90.00
#
_symmetry.space_group_name_H-M   'P 1'
#
loop_
_entity.id
_entity.type
_entity.pdbx_description
1 polymer ?
#
loop_
_entity_poly.entity_id
_entity_poly.type
_entity_poly.pdbx_seq_one_letter_code
_entity_poly.pdbx_strand_id
1 'polypeptide(L)'
;MWVVTMEYEIIGDNLQMVVTKISSGEMVYGEAGAMIYMSDNMQMNAKAKGGFLKGIKRKLAGETFFMTEFTPSGDGFVAFAGNAPGRIKAIELKGNEFLAQKDAFLCAQDGVELDIAFTKKLGAGLFGGE
;
A
#
# COMPACT_ATOMS: atom_id res chain seq x y z
N MET A 1 -10.63 -17.81 -13.17
CA MET A 1 -9.79 -16.59 -13.23
C MET A 1 -8.61 -16.87 -12.31
N TRP A 2 -7.40 -16.98 -12.86
CA TRP A 2 -6.21 -17.21 -12.03
C TRP A 2 -5.88 -15.91 -11.32
N VAL A 3 -5.84 -15.93 -9.99
CA VAL A 3 -5.29 -14.81 -9.22
C VAL A 3 -3.79 -14.92 -9.41
N VAL A 4 -3.20 -13.98 -10.13
CA VAL A 4 -1.74 -13.86 -10.20
C VAL A 4 -1.29 -13.39 -8.82
N THR A 5 -0.50 -14.20 -8.13
CA THR A 5 0.10 -13.84 -6.85
C THR A 5 1.45 -13.24 -7.13
N MET A 6 1.65 -11.97 -6.76
CA MET A 6 2.93 -11.31 -6.90
C MET A 6 3.99 -11.97 -6.01
N GLU A 7 5.18 -12.19 -6.55
CA GLU A 7 6.31 -12.76 -5.81
C GLU A 7 6.88 -11.74 -4.81
N TYR A 8 7.22 -12.18 -3.60
CA TYR A 8 7.84 -11.33 -2.59
C TYR A 8 8.74 -12.11 -1.63
N GLU A 9 9.65 -11.39 -0.98
CA GLU A 9 10.51 -11.89 0.09
C GLU A 9 10.46 -10.93 1.30
N ILE A 10 10.27 -11.45 2.51
CA ILE A 10 10.35 -10.66 3.75
C ILE A 10 11.72 -10.92 4.39
N ILE A 11 12.47 -9.85 4.60
CA ILE A 11 13.85 -9.89 5.10
C ILE A 11 13.89 -9.22 6.49
N GLY A 12 14.64 -9.83 7.42
CA GLY A 12 14.80 -9.34 8.78
C GLY A 12 13.94 -10.07 9.81
N ASP A 13 14.08 -9.70 11.09
CA ASP A 13 13.35 -10.31 12.21
C ASP A 13 12.43 -9.32 12.92
N ASN A 14 12.98 -8.42 13.75
CA ASN A 14 12.23 -7.41 14.49
C ASN A 14 12.17 -6.04 13.79
N LEU A 15 12.94 -5.89 12.71
CA LEU A 15 12.90 -4.78 11.76
C LEU A 15 12.84 -5.42 10.37
N GLN A 16 11.66 -5.44 9.76
CA GLN A 16 11.45 -6.14 8.50
C GLN A 16 11.24 -5.19 7.33
N MET A 17 11.71 -5.62 6.16
CA MET A 17 11.35 -5.06 4.87
C MET A 17 10.81 -6.18 3.97
N VAL A 18 9.96 -5.81 3.02
CA VAL A 18 9.46 -6.71 1.98
C VAL A 18 10.03 -6.26 0.63
N VAL A 19 10.62 -7.19 -0.11
CA VAL A 19 11.08 -6.98 -1.48
C VAL A 19 10.06 -7.64 -2.40
N THR A 20 9.33 -6.84 -3.15
CA THR A 20 8.33 -7.32 -4.12
C THR A 20 8.99 -7.41 -5.49
N LYS A 21 8.91 -8.58 -6.12
CA LYS A 21 9.35 -8.79 -7.50
C LYS A 21 8.17 -8.54 -8.42
N ILE A 22 8.41 -7.79 -9.48
CA ILE A 22 7.38 -7.33 -10.39
C ILE A 22 7.78 -7.75 -11.79
N SER A 23 6.97 -8.62 -12.39
CA SER A 23 7.20 -9.08 -13.76
C SER A 23 6.84 -7.97 -14.75
N SER A 24 7.38 -8.06 -15.96
CA SER A 24 6.98 -7.14 -17.03
C SER A 24 5.46 -7.14 -17.24
N GLY A 25 4.86 -5.95 -17.19
CA GLY A 25 3.40 -5.75 -17.32
C GLY A 25 2.62 -5.81 -16.00
N GLU A 26 3.28 -6.12 -14.88
CA GLU A 26 2.69 -6.03 -13.54
C GLU A 26 3.01 -4.67 -12.88
N MET A 27 2.28 -4.38 -11.80
CA MET A 27 2.46 -3.17 -11.00
C MET A 27 2.16 -3.48 -9.53
N VAL A 28 2.92 -2.86 -8.63
CA VAL A 28 2.60 -2.77 -7.21
C VAL A 28 2.33 -1.31 -6.87
N TYR A 29 1.37 -1.05 -5.99
CA TYR A 29 1.16 0.28 -5.44
C TYR A 29 1.37 0.28 -3.94
N GLY A 30 1.84 1.40 -3.40
CA GLY A 30 2.12 1.54 -1.98
C GLY A 30 2.37 2.98 -1.60
N GLU A 31 2.67 3.20 -0.33
CA GLU A 31 3.01 4.53 0.15
C GLU A 31 4.45 4.89 -0.25
N ALA A 32 4.64 6.06 -0.87
CA ALA A 32 5.98 6.52 -1.26
C ALA A 32 6.93 6.60 -0.06
N GLY A 33 6.42 6.96 1.12
CA GLY A 33 7.20 7.09 2.36
C GLY A 33 7.66 5.76 2.95
N ALA A 34 7.05 4.64 2.55
CA ALA A 34 7.44 3.30 2.98
C ALA A 34 8.51 2.67 2.07
N MET A 35 8.79 3.27 0.91
CA MET A 35 9.77 2.74 -0.05
C MET A 35 11.21 2.93 0.46
N ILE A 36 12.01 1.87 0.35
CA ILE A 36 13.42 1.86 0.77
C ILE A 36 14.38 1.90 -0.43
N TYR A 37 14.21 0.99 -1.38
CA TYR A 37 15.00 0.94 -2.61
C TYR A 37 14.23 0.21 -3.72
N MET A 38 14.66 0.36 -4.97
CA MET A 38 14.04 -0.25 -6.15
C MET A 38 15.09 -0.51 -7.23
N SER A 39 14.75 -1.33 -8.23
CA SER A 39 15.57 -1.51 -9.43
C SER A 39 15.61 -0.23 -10.27
N ASP A 40 16.65 -0.09 -11.10
CA ASP A 40 16.91 1.09 -11.93
C ASP A 40 15.85 1.32 -13.02
N ASN A 41 15.22 0.25 -13.48
CA ASN A 41 14.17 0.25 -14.48
C ASN A 41 12.77 0.57 -13.93
N MET A 42 12.66 0.96 -12.65
CA MET A 42 11.39 1.22 -11.98
C MET A 42 10.86 2.63 -12.32
N GLN A 43 9.63 2.70 -12.83
CA GLN A 43 8.91 3.95 -13.01
C GLN A 43 7.93 4.17 -11.86
N MET A 44 7.96 5.36 -11.27
CA MET A 44 7.05 5.78 -10.20
C MET A 44 6.00 6.74 -10.73
N ASN A 45 4.73 6.48 -10.41
CA ASN A 45 3.62 7.38 -10.72
C ASN A 45 2.78 7.65 -9.47
N ALA A 46 2.89 8.87 -8.93
CA ALA A 46 2.09 9.30 -7.78
C ALA A 46 0.64 9.55 -8.23
N LYS A 47 -0.28 8.73 -7.74
CA LYS A 47 -1.72 8.86 -8.01
C LYS A 47 -2.50 9.03 -6.71
N ALA A 48 -3.55 9.83 -6.77
CA ALA A 48 -4.61 9.75 -5.78
C ALA A 48 -5.44 8.48 -6.09
N LYS A 49 -5.21 7.38 -5.37
CA LYS A 49 -5.94 6.12 -5.55
C LYS A 49 -7.05 6.03 -4.50
N GLY A 50 -8.28 5.81 -4.96
CA GLY A 50 -9.49 5.72 -4.14
C GLY A 50 -10.68 6.33 -4.88
N GLY A 51 -11.88 5.78 -4.71
CA GLY A 51 -13.15 6.26 -5.29
C GLY A 51 -13.56 7.71 -4.92
N PHE A 52 -12.63 8.47 -4.32
CA PHE A 52 -12.72 9.84 -3.83
C PHE A 52 -12.93 10.90 -4.93
N LEU A 53 -12.81 10.55 -6.21
CA LEU A 53 -12.91 11.48 -7.33
C LEU A 53 -14.32 11.71 -7.88
N LYS A 54 -15.35 10.94 -7.48
CA LYS A 54 -16.73 11.15 -7.97
C LYS A 54 -17.53 12.26 -7.27
N GLY A 55 -16.86 13.09 -6.49
CA GLY A 55 -17.38 14.40 -6.12
C GLY A 55 -17.76 14.54 -4.65
N ILE A 56 -17.56 15.74 -4.14
CA ILE A 56 -18.10 16.26 -2.87
C ILE A 56 -17.36 15.84 -1.58
N LYS A 57 -16.70 14.68 -1.49
CA LYS A 57 -16.08 14.23 -0.21
C LYS A 57 -14.66 14.74 0.12
N ARG A 58 -14.02 15.54 -0.75
CA ARG A 58 -12.68 16.10 -0.50
C ARG A 58 -12.58 16.94 0.79
N LYS A 59 -13.69 17.44 1.32
CA LYS A 59 -13.73 18.23 2.58
C LYS A 59 -14.07 17.43 3.84
N LEU A 60 -14.53 16.18 3.72
CA LEU A 60 -15.06 15.45 4.88
C LEU A 60 -14.09 14.41 5.46
N ALA A 61 -13.11 13.95 4.67
CA ALA A 61 -12.17 12.92 5.11
C ALA A 61 -10.86 13.46 5.70
N GLY A 62 -10.58 14.76 5.58
CA GLY A 62 -9.38 15.41 6.15
C GLY A 62 -8.03 14.95 5.56
N GLU A 63 -7.98 13.78 4.93
CA GLU A 63 -6.76 13.10 4.56
C GLU A 63 -6.89 12.56 3.14
N THR A 64 -6.02 13.04 2.24
CA THR A 64 -5.86 12.44 0.91
C THR A 64 -4.83 11.34 1.02
N PHE A 65 -5.20 10.10 0.71
CA PHE A 65 -4.25 9.01 0.54
C PHE A 65 -3.57 9.16 -0.80
N PHE A 66 -2.31 9.56 -0.78
CA PHE A 66 -1.45 9.56 -1.97
C PHE A 66 -0.77 8.19 -2.04
N MET A 67 -1.02 7.46 -3.12
CA MET A 67 -0.39 6.18 -3.39
C MET A 67 0.54 6.34 -4.58
N THR A 68 1.67 5.64 -4.56
CA THR A 68 2.57 5.57 -5.70
C THR A 68 2.42 4.22 -6.35
N GLU A 69 2.22 4.21 -7.66
CA GLU A 69 2.34 3.02 -8.49
C GLU A 69 3.79 2.85 -8.92
N PHE A 70 4.29 1.62 -8.85
CA PHE A 70 5.63 1.21 -9.22
C PHE A 70 5.53 0.20 -10.37
N THR A 71 6.04 0.56 -11.54
CA THR A 71 5.96 -0.27 -12.76
C THR A 71 7.34 -0.37 -13.41
N PRO A 72 7.94 -1.58 -13.54
CA PRO A 72 9.23 -1.74 -14.17
C PRO A 72 9.12 -1.80 -15.70
N SER A 73 10.17 -1.31 -16.38
CA SER A 73 10.42 -1.62 -17.79
C SER A 73 11.15 -2.96 -17.91
N GLY A 74 10.41 -4.05 -18.09
CA GLY A 74 10.92 -5.42 -17.95
C GLY A 74 10.61 -5.98 -16.56
N ASP A 75 11.39 -6.95 -16.10
CA ASP A 75 11.27 -7.44 -14.71
C ASP A 75 12.04 -6.51 -13.76
N GLY A 76 11.52 -6.30 -12.56
CA GLY A 76 12.12 -5.42 -11.57
C GLY A 76 11.69 -5.73 -10.15
N PHE A 77 12.11 -4.88 -9.21
CA PHE A 77 11.70 -5.02 -7.82
C PHE A 77 11.59 -3.66 -7.13
N VAL A 78 10.83 -3.62 -6.04
CA VAL A 78 10.78 -2.51 -5.10
C VAL A 78 10.68 -3.07 -3.68
N ALA A 79 11.35 -2.40 -2.74
CA ALA A 79 11.35 -2.78 -1.34
C ALA A 79 10.61 -1.74 -0.49
N PHE A 80 9.80 -2.23 0.45
CA PHE A 80 9.05 -1.42 1.41
C PHE A 80 9.36 -1.83 2.85
N ALA A 81 9.33 -0.88 3.78
CA ALA A 81 9.37 -1.15 5.22
C ALA A 81 8.45 -0.19 5.98
N GLY A 82 8.02 -0.61 7.17
CA GLY A 82 7.26 0.25 8.07
C GLY A 82 8.11 1.37 8.67
N ASN A 83 7.44 2.39 9.19
CA ASN A 83 8.07 3.55 9.85
C ASN A 83 8.43 3.31 11.33
N ALA A 84 8.14 2.13 11.86
CA ALA A 84 8.38 1.74 13.24
C ALA A 84 8.89 0.28 13.32
N PRO A 85 9.59 -0.09 14.40
CA PRO A 85 10.00 -1.47 14.63
C PRO A 85 8.81 -2.44 14.63
N GLY A 86 8.93 -3.52 13.87
CA GLY A 86 7.82 -4.45 13.69
C GLY A 86 8.10 -5.52 12.64
N ARG A 87 7.07 -6.35 12.44
CA ARG A 87 7.05 -7.44 11.48
C ARG A 87 6.03 -7.17 10.39
N ILE A 88 6.34 -7.60 9.17
CA ILE A 88 5.47 -7.49 8.00
C ILE A 88 4.63 -8.76 7.88
N LYS A 89 3.35 -8.59 7.58
CA LYS A 89 2.43 -9.70 7.33
C LYS A 89 1.82 -9.57 5.95
N ALA A 90 2.08 -10.56 5.09
CA ALA A 90 1.36 -10.70 3.82
C ALA A 90 -0.06 -11.23 4.07
N ILE A 91 -1.04 -10.59 3.45
CA ILE A 91 -2.46 -10.94 3.56
C ILE A 91 -2.99 -11.27 2.15
N GLU A 92 -3.51 -12.47 1.98
CA GLU A 92 -4.16 -12.89 0.74
C GLU A 92 -5.68 -12.73 0.88
N LEU A 93 -6.28 -11.86 0.07
CA LEU A 93 -7.70 -11.49 0.22
C LEU A 93 -8.66 -12.57 -0.29
N LYS A 94 -8.37 -13.24 -1.41
CA LYS A 94 -9.26 -14.25 -2.05
C LYS A 94 -10.74 -13.82 -2.17
N GLY A 95 -10.97 -12.54 -2.45
CA GLY A 95 -12.33 -11.96 -2.52
C GLY A 95 -12.96 -11.57 -1.18
N ASN A 96 -12.21 -11.66 -0.08
CA ASN A 96 -12.58 -11.11 1.22
C ASN A 96 -11.98 -9.71 1.41
N GLU A 97 -12.48 -9.02 2.43
CA GLU A 97 -11.96 -7.72 2.87
C GLU A 97 -11.06 -7.91 4.10
N PHE A 98 -10.07 -7.01 4.25
CA PHE A 98 -9.22 -6.93 5.44
C PHE A 98 -9.19 -5.49 5.94
N LEU A 99 -9.60 -5.29 7.19
CA LEU A 99 -9.55 -3.99 7.83
C LEU A 99 -8.22 -3.83 8.58
N ALA A 100 -7.48 -2.78 8.22
CA ALA A 100 -6.24 -2.41 8.85
C ALA A 100 -6.29 -0.94 9.29
N GLN A 101 -5.46 -0.59 10.28
CA GLN A 101 -5.15 0.81 10.54
C GLN A 101 -4.44 1.40 9.31
N LYS A 102 -4.67 2.68 9.03
CA LYS A 102 -4.07 3.42 7.91
C LYS A 102 -2.56 3.17 7.82
N ASP A 103 -1.82 3.45 8.89
CA ASP A 103 -0.36 3.38 8.94
C ASP A 103 0.19 1.94 8.93
N ALA A 104 -0.67 0.91 8.93
CA ALA A 104 -0.26 -0.48 8.81
C ALA A 104 -0.12 -0.96 7.35
N PHE A 105 -0.63 -0.19 6.38
CA PHE A 105 -0.56 -0.55 4.97
C PHE A 105 0.82 -0.19 4.37
N LEU A 106 1.45 -1.12 3.67
CA LEU A 106 2.73 -0.89 2.97
C LEU A 106 2.54 -0.83 1.46
N CYS A 107 2.07 -1.93 0.88
CA CYS A 107 1.89 -2.08 -0.55
C CYS A 107 0.87 -3.18 -0.88
N ALA A 108 0.34 -3.16 -2.10
CA ALA A 108 -0.47 -4.22 -2.65
C ALA A 108 -0.28 -4.33 -4.18
N GLN A 109 -0.50 -5.53 -4.71
CA GLN A 109 -0.54 -5.78 -6.14
C GLN A 109 -1.74 -5.10 -6.81
N ASP A 110 -1.69 -4.98 -8.13
CA ASP A 110 -2.85 -4.52 -8.89
C ASP A 110 -4.08 -5.42 -8.66
N GLY A 111 -5.28 -4.81 -8.73
CA GLY A 111 -6.56 -5.47 -8.44
C GLY A 111 -6.96 -5.52 -6.96
N VAL A 112 -6.10 -5.13 -6.03
CA VAL A 112 -6.51 -4.86 -4.64
C VAL A 112 -7.10 -3.44 -4.57
N GLU A 113 -8.30 -3.34 -4.00
CA GLU A 113 -8.98 -2.05 -3.75
C GLU A 113 -8.74 -1.60 -2.30
N LEU A 114 -8.30 -0.35 -2.15
CA LEU A 114 -8.12 0.29 -0.85
C LEU A 114 -9.23 1.32 -0.65
N ASP A 115 -9.99 1.22 0.45
CA ASP A 115 -11.05 2.15 0.81
C ASP A 115 -11.04 2.47 2.32
N ILE A 116 -11.64 3.60 2.69
CA ILE A 116 -11.78 4.03 4.08
C ILE A 116 -13.07 3.41 4.66
N ALA A 117 -12.92 2.42 5.53
CA ALA A 117 -14.06 1.76 6.16
C ALA A 117 -14.73 2.58 7.28
N PHE A 118 -13.95 3.37 8.05
CA PHE A 118 -14.47 4.15 9.18
C PHE A 118 -13.66 5.42 9.40
N THR A 119 -14.32 6.57 9.55
CA THR A 119 -13.71 7.82 10.01
C THR A 119 -14.39 8.19 11.31
N LYS A 120 -13.73 7.98 12.45
CA LYS A 120 -14.29 8.36 13.75
C LYS A 120 -14.37 9.89 13.80
N LYS A 121 -15.59 10.45 13.72
CA LYS A 121 -15.79 11.88 13.92
C LYS A 121 -15.37 12.25 15.35
N LEU A 122 -14.52 13.29 15.45
CA LEU A 122 -14.06 13.95 16.67
C LEU A 122 -15.16 13.99 17.74
N GLY A 123 -14.93 13.30 18.87
CA GLY A 123 -15.86 13.30 19.98
C GLY A 123 -15.50 12.41 21.17
N ALA A 124 -14.44 11.59 21.12
CA ALA A 124 -14.08 10.75 22.27
C ALA A 124 -12.57 10.54 22.38
N GLY A 125 -11.94 11.36 23.22
CA GLY A 125 -10.78 10.98 24.03
C GLY A 125 -9.41 11.08 23.37
N LEU A 126 -8.42 11.34 24.21
CA LEU A 126 -6.98 11.37 23.93
C LEU A 126 -6.47 10.02 23.36
N PHE A 127 -6.71 9.74 22.08
CA PHE A 127 -6.01 8.68 21.36
C PHE A 127 -5.88 9.06 19.87
N GLY A 128 -4.64 9.34 19.46
CA GLY A 128 -4.11 8.97 18.15
C GLY A 128 -4.49 9.81 16.93
N GLY A 129 -5.72 10.31 16.80
CA GLY A 129 -6.10 11.06 15.60
C GLY A 129 -6.12 10.26 14.29
N GLU A 130 -6.19 8.92 14.38
CA GLU A 130 -6.34 7.98 13.25
C GLU A 130 -7.70 7.27 13.28
#